data_AF-A0AAW0I909-F1
#
_entry.id   AF-A0AAW0I909-F1
#
_cell.length_a   1.000
_cell.length_b   1.000
_cell.length_c   1.000
_cell.angle_alpha   90.00
_cell.angle_beta   90.00
_cell.angle_gamma   90.00
#
_symmetry.space_group_name_H-M   'P 1'
#
loop_
_entity.id
_entity.type
_entity.pdbx_description
1 polymer ?
#
loop_
_entity_poly.entity_id
_entity_poly.type
_entity_poly.pdbx_seq_one_letter_code
_entity_poly.pdbx_strand_id
1 'polypeptide(L)'
;MSAELIQGICVKDRDQNELGHSQRAAAVGITQVVISRITMAAPGMILLPVIMERLEPLRLMKRVRVLHAPLQVLLCGCFLLFMVPVACGLFPQECELPVSYLEPELQDTIKAKYGDQVLSAYFNKGL
;
A
#
# COMPACT_ATOMS: atom_id res chain seq x y z
N MET A 1 15.21 7.76 7.97
CA MET A 1 14.95 6.33 8.12
C MET A 1 13.94 6.20 9.25
N SER A 2 12.71 5.79 8.96
CA SER A 2 11.57 5.86 9.91
C SER A 2 11.88 5.06 11.18
N ALA A 3 11.53 5.59 12.36
CA ALA A 3 11.75 4.92 13.66
C ALA A 3 11.18 3.49 13.70
N GLU A 4 10.05 3.28 13.01
CA GLU A 4 9.41 1.98 12.76
C GLU A 4 10.35 0.92 12.15
N LEU A 5 11.31 1.32 11.31
CA LEU A 5 12.25 0.39 10.66
C LEU A 5 13.38 -0.04 11.60
N ILE A 6 13.70 0.80 12.61
CA ILE A 6 14.74 0.54 13.60
C ILE A 6 14.15 -0.19 14.82
N GLN A 7 12.92 0.15 15.19
CA GLN A 7 12.24 -0.36 16.39
C GLN A 7 11.36 -1.58 16.08
N GLY A 8 10.97 -1.79 14.82
CA GLY A 8 10.08 -2.86 14.38
C GLY A 8 8.62 -2.61 14.75
N ILE A 9 7.71 -3.22 13.99
CA ILE A 9 6.27 -3.16 14.26
C ILE A 9 5.82 -4.36 15.09
N CYS A 10 4.80 -4.16 15.93
CA CYS A 10 4.22 -5.23 16.73
C CYS A 10 3.54 -6.26 15.80
N VAL A 11 4.00 -7.50 15.89
CA VAL A 11 3.40 -8.66 15.24
C VAL A 11 2.59 -9.46 16.26
N LYS A 12 1.41 -9.91 15.85
CA LYS A 12 0.44 -10.64 16.67
C LYS A 12 0.13 -11.99 16.07
N ASP A 13 -0.33 -12.92 16.90
CA ASP A 13 -0.89 -14.18 16.43
C ASP A 13 -2.38 -14.03 16.10
N ARG A 14 -2.99 -15.10 15.57
CA ARG A 14 -4.42 -15.20 15.25
C ARG A 14 -5.33 -14.95 16.46
N ASP A 15 -4.85 -15.31 17.66
CA ASP A 15 -5.53 -15.05 18.94
C ASP A 15 -5.29 -13.62 19.47
N GLN A 16 -4.78 -12.70 18.65
CA GLN A 16 -4.37 -11.33 19.00
C GLN A 16 -3.29 -11.22 20.09
N ASN A 17 -2.62 -12.33 20.41
CA ASN A 17 -1.48 -12.34 21.33
C ASN A 17 -0.29 -11.65 20.70
N GLU A 18 0.35 -10.74 21.43
CA GLU A 18 1.57 -10.08 20.97
C GLU A 18 2.73 -11.09 20.93
N LEU A 19 3.29 -11.27 19.74
CA LEU A 19 4.43 -12.16 19.49
C LEU A 19 5.76 -11.40 19.69
N GLY A 20 5.77 -10.10 19.38
CA GLY A 20 6.91 -9.21 19.58
C GLY A 20 7.01 -8.13 18.51
N HIS A 21 8.16 -7.49 18.39
CA HIS A 21 8.43 -6.49 17.36
C HIS A 21 9.28 -7.08 16.24
N SER A 22 8.92 -6.81 14.98
CA SER A 22 9.72 -7.23 13.82
C SER A 22 10.04 -6.07 12.89
N GLN A 23 11.33 -5.92 12.57
CA GLN A 23 11.82 -4.96 11.58
C GLN A 23 11.52 -5.42 10.15
N ARG A 24 11.54 -6.74 9.91
CA ARG A 24 11.18 -7.29 8.59
C ARG A 24 9.71 -7.04 8.25
N ALA A 25 8.81 -7.24 9.22
CA ALA A 25 7.40 -6.91 9.05
C ALA A 25 7.21 -5.41 8.76
N ALA A 26 7.97 -4.55 9.44
CA ALA A 26 7.96 -3.10 9.21
C ALA A 26 8.40 -2.75 7.78
N ALA A 27 9.49 -3.34 7.30
CA ALA A 27 9.99 -3.13 5.95
C ALA A 27 8.96 -3.54 4.89
N VAL A 28 8.37 -4.73 5.02
CA VAL A 28 7.33 -5.24 4.10
C VAL A 28 6.11 -4.32 4.10
N GLY A 29 5.64 -3.90 5.27
CA GLY A 29 4.53 -2.97 5.41
C GLY A 29 4.78 -1.64 4.71
N ILE A 30 5.94 -1.03 4.95
CA ILE A 30 6.34 0.24 4.32
C ILE A 30 6.44 0.08 2.80
N THR A 31 7.07 -1.00 2.30
CA THR A 31 7.18 -1.25 0.86
C THR A 31 5.80 -1.37 0.21
N GLN A 32 4.87 -2.10 0.82
CA GLN A 32 3.50 -2.19 0.30
C GLN A 32 2.78 -0.84 0.28
N VAL A 33 2.95 0.00 1.31
CA VAL A 33 2.39 1.36 1.34
C VAL A 33 2.98 2.22 0.22
N VAL A 34 4.29 2.16 0.02
CA VAL A 34 4.97 2.91 -1.05
C VAL A 34 4.49 2.47 -2.43
N ILE A 35 4.42 1.16 -2.68
CA ILE A 35 3.93 0.62 -3.95
C ILE A 35 2.48 1.05 -4.18
N SER A 36 1.62 0.95 -3.17
CA SER A 36 0.22 1.40 -3.26
C SER A 36 0.10 2.87 -3.68
N ARG A 37 0.90 3.75 -3.08
CA ARG A 37 0.94 5.18 -3.45
C ARG A 37 1.41 5.39 -4.89
N ILE A 38 2.42 4.63 -5.33
CA ILE A 38 2.89 4.68 -6.72
C ILE A 38 1.81 4.18 -7.67
N THR A 39 1.16 3.05 -7.39
CA THR A 39 0.08 2.48 -8.22
C THR A 39 -1.12 3.41 -8.30
N MET A 40 -1.43 4.18 -7.26
CA MET A 40 -2.53 5.13 -7.28
C MET A 40 -2.19 6.40 -8.09
N ALA A 41 -0.95 6.89 -8.03
CA ALA A 41 -0.54 8.14 -8.66
C ALA A 41 0.00 7.99 -10.10
N ALA A 42 0.69 6.89 -10.40
CA ALA A 42 1.32 6.63 -11.70
C ALA A 42 0.34 6.60 -12.88
N PRO A 43 -0.85 5.98 -12.79
CA PRO A 43 -1.76 5.94 -13.92
C PRO A 43 -2.35 7.33 -14.18
N GLY A 44 -2.61 8.13 -13.15
CA GLY A 44 -3.01 9.53 -13.35
C GLY A 44 -1.95 10.30 -14.14
N MET A 45 -0.68 10.20 -13.74
CA MET A 45 0.41 10.95 -14.39
C MET A 45 0.71 10.49 -15.84
N ILE A 46 0.45 9.23 -16.19
CA ILE A 46 0.67 8.71 -17.56
C ILE A 46 -0.58 8.87 -18.42
N LEU A 47 -1.76 8.59 -17.87
CA LEU A 47 -3.01 8.56 -18.62
C LEU A 47 -3.46 9.97 -18.99
N LEU A 48 -3.27 10.96 -18.10
CA LEU A 48 -3.63 12.35 -18.38
C LEU A 48 -2.96 12.93 -19.64
N PRO A 49 -1.62 12.89 -19.81
CA PRO A 49 -0.97 13.43 -21.00
C PRO A 49 -1.33 12.65 -22.27
N VAL A 50 -1.48 11.32 -22.18
CA VAL A 50 -1.89 10.49 -23.33
C VAL A 50 -3.31 10.79 -23.78
N ILE A 51 -4.25 10.95 -22.84
CA ILE A 51 -5.62 11.39 -23.15
C ILE A 51 -5.58 12.79 -23.78
N MET A 52 -4.81 13.71 -23.22
CA MET A 52 -4.71 15.08 -23.71
C MET A 52 -4.16 15.14 -25.14
N GLU A 53 -3.12 14.37 -25.47
CA GLU A 53 -2.53 14.24 -26.81
C GLU A 53 -3.53 13.64 -27.81
N ARG A 54 -4.36 12.68 -27.37
CA ARG A 54 -5.40 12.05 -28.21
C ARG A 54 -6.63 12.92 -28.42
N LEU A 55 -6.93 13.84 -27.49
CA LEU A 55 -7.99 14.82 -27.64
C LEU A 55 -7.56 16.07 -28.42
N GLU A 56 -6.26 16.38 -28.50
CA GLU A 56 -5.68 17.53 -29.25
C GLU A 56 -6.17 17.67 -30.71
N PRO A 57 -6.36 16.60 -31.50
CA PRO A 57 -6.87 16.72 -32.86
C PRO A 57 -8.40 16.95 -32.96
N LEU A 58 -9.18 16.84 -31.88
CA LEU A 58 -10.64 17.03 -31.95
C LEU A 58 -10.99 18.52 -32.04
N ARG A 59 -11.75 18.92 -33.08
CA ARG A 59 -12.22 20.30 -33.34
C ARG A 59 -12.98 20.95 -32.18
N LEU A 60 -13.48 20.18 -31.22
CA LEU A 60 -14.06 20.67 -29.97
C LEU A 60 -13.03 21.43 -29.12
N MET A 61 -11.76 21.00 -29.11
CA MET A 61 -10.76 21.51 -28.18
C MET A 61 -10.24 22.92 -28.52
N LYS A 62 -10.30 23.32 -29.80
CA LYS A 62 -10.00 24.71 -30.22
C LYS A 62 -10.98 25.74 -29.66
N ARG A 63 -12.18 25.33 -29.23
CA ARG A 63 -13.23 26.24 -28.72
C ARG A 63 -13.30 26.33 -27.20
N VAL A 64 -12.80 25.31 -26.48
CA VAL A 64 -12.97 25.18 -25.01
C VAL A 64 -11.63 25.13 -24.27
N ARG A 65 -10.69 26.02 -24.65
CA ARG A 65 -9.40 26.20 -23.96
C ARG A 65 -9.54 26.47 -22.45
N VAL A 66 -10.66 27.08 -22.04
CA VAL A 66 -11.00 27.40 -20.64
C VAL A 66 -11.52 26.19 -19.86
N LEU A 67 -12.04 25.16 -20.54
CA LEU A 67 -12.62 23.96 -19.91
C LEU A 67 -11.62 22.81 -19.74
N HIS A 68 -10.37 22.97 -20.17
CA HIS A 68 -9.31 21.96 -20.01
C HIS A 68 -9.03 21.63 -18.55
N ALA A 69 -8.83 22.66 -17.72
CA ALA A 69 -8.52 22.50 -16.31
C ALA A 69 -9.64 21.74 -15.54
N PRO A 70 -10.93 22.11 -15.65
CA PRO A 70 -11.98 21.37 -14.95
C PRO A 70 -12.18 19.95 -15.49
N LEU A 71 -12.02 19.70 -16.80
CA LEU A 71 -12.14 18.35 -17.36
C LEU A 71 -11.01 17.43 -16.88
N GLN A 72 -9.78 17.95 -16.80
CA GLN A 72 -8.63 17.24 -16.27
C GLN A 72 -8.80 16.92 -14.78
N VAL A 73 -9.27 17.89 -13.99
CA VAL A 73 -9.57 17.69 -12.55
C VAL A 73 -10.70 16.66 -12.37
N LEU A 74 -11.74 16.70 -13.20
CA LEU A 74 -12.84 15.73 -13.16
C LEU A 74 -12.36 14.31 -13.49
N LEU A 75 -11.57 14.14 -14.55
CA LEU A 75 -11.00 12.83 -14.94
C LEU A 75 -10.05 12.30 -13.88
N CYS A 76 -9.16 13.13 -13.33
CA CYS A 76 -8.33 12.77 -12.18
C CYS A 76 -9.18 12.38 -10.97
N GLY A 77 -10.22 13.16 -10.67
CA GLY A 77 -11.12 12.91 -9.55
C GLY A 77 -11.85 11.57 -9.69
N CYS A 78 -12.44 11.30 -10.85
CA CYS A 78 -13.08 10.01 -11.15
C CYS A 78 -12.06 8.86 -11.06
N PHE A 79 -10.86 9.03 -11.61
CA PHE A 79 -9.84 7.99 -11.56
C PHE A 79 -9.39 7.67 -10.12
N LEU A 80 -9.15 8.70 -9.30
CA LEU A 80 -8.81 8.54 -7.89
C LEU A 80 -9.95 7.86 -7.11
N LEU A 81 -11.21 8.23 -7.37
CA LEU A 81 -12.38 7.59 -6.74
C LEU A 81 -12.46 6.09 -7.03
N PHE A 82 -12.09 5.64 -8.23
CA PHE A 82 -12.02 4.21 -8.55
C PHE A 82 -10.75 3.54 -8.03
N MET A 83 -9.62 4.26 -7.98
CA MET A 83 -8.37 3.68 -7.48
C MET A 83 -8.34 3.49 -5.98
N VAL A 84 -9.07 4.30 -5.19
CA VAL A 84 -9.16 4.13 -3.73
C VAL A 84 -9.67 2.74 -3.33
N PRO A 85 -10.84 2.24 -3.78
CA PRO A 85 -11.30 0.91 -3.43
C PRO A 85 -10.39 -0.20 -4.00
N VAL A 86 -9.78 0.02 -5.16
CA VAL A 86 -8.79 -0.92 -5.73
C VAL A 86 -7.53 -0.99 -4.87
N ALA A 87 -7.03 0.13 -4.37
CA ALA A 87 -5.86 0.19 -3.49
C ALA A 87 -6.16 -0.46 -2.13
N CYS A 88 -7.36 -0.24 -1.58
CA CYS A 88 -7.81 -0.90 -0.35
C CYS A 88 -7.92 -2.43 -0.51
N GLY A 89 -8.32 -2.92 -1.69
CA GLY A 89 -8.39 -4.36 -1.98
C GLY A 89 -7.05 -4.99 -2.29
N LEU A 90 -6.18 -4.29 -3.03
CA LEU A 90 -4.86 -4.80 -3.42
C LEU A 90 -3.88 -4.80 -2.24
N PHE A 91 -4.05 -3.88 -1.29
CA PHE A 91 -3.19 -3.73 -0.12
C PHE A 91 -4.02 -3.72 1.18
N PRO A 92 -4.38 -4.91 1.72
CA PRO A 92 -5.15 -4.98 2.96
C PRO A 92 -4.38 -4.35 4.12
N GLN A 93 -5.13 -3.78 5.06
CA GLN A 93 -4.62 -3.07 6.24
C GLN A 93 -3.90 -4.02 7.21
N GLU A 94 -4.44 -5.23 7.39
CA GLU A 94 -3.76 -6.33 8.08
C GLU A 94 -3.03 -7.22 7.08
N CYS A 95 -1.79 -7.57 7.41
CA CYS A 95 -0.98 -8.47 6.61
C CYS A 95 -0.54 -9.67 7.41
N GLU A 96 -0.56 -10.80 6.74
CA GLU A 96 -0.05 -12.08 7.23
C GLU A 96 1.37 -12.28 6.70
N LEU A 97 2.28 -12.67 7.58
CA LEU A 97 3.64 -13.03 7.25
C LEU A 97 3.99 -14.33 7.98
N PRO A 98 4.49 -15.37 7.27
CA PRO A 98 4.85 -16.61 7.92
C PRO A 98 5.98 -16.37 8.93
N VAL A 99 5.94 -17.06 10.07
CA VAL A 99 6.92 -16.91 11.16
C VAL A 99 8.34 -17.20 10.66
N SER A 100 8.49 -18.10 9.69
CA SER A 100 9.77 -18.40 9.03
C SER A 100 10.45 -17.19 8.36
N TYR A 101 9.67 -16.16 8.00
CA TYR A 101 10.19 -14.94 7.40
C TYR A 101 10.61 -13.89 8.43
N LEU A 102 10.22 -14.04 9.71
CA LEU A 102 10.60 -13.16 10.80
C LEU A 102 12.10 -13.30 11.15
N GLU A 103 12.58 -12.42 12.02
CA GLU A 103 13.94 -12.50 12.56
C GLU A 103 14.15 -13.79 13.37
N PRO A 104 15.32 -14.46 13.26
CA PRO A 104 15.57 -15.73 13.94
C PRO A 104 15.42 -15.63 15.46
N GLU A 105 15.84 -14.52 16.07
CA GLU A 105 15.66 -14.26 17.51
C GLU A 105 14.16 -14.24 17.92
N LEU A 106 13.32 -13.68 17.07
CA LEU A 106 11.87 -13.65 17.28
C LEU A 106 11.25 -15.03 17.06
N GLN A 107 11.73 -15.78 16.05
CA GLN A 107 11.29 -17.16 15.82
C GLN A 107 11.59 -18.06 17.03
N ASP A 108 12.79 -17.96 17.60
CA ASP A 108 13.18 -18.74 18.77
C ASP A 108 12.33 -18.37 20.00
N THR A 109 12.03 -17.08 20.16
CA THR A 109 11.14 -16.59 21.24
C THR A 109 9.72 -17.11 21.09
N ILE A 110 9.18 -17.09 19.87
CA ILE A 110 7.84 -17.62 19.57
C ILE A 110 7.79 -19.13 19.82
N LYS A 111 8.78 -19.88 19.35
CA LYS A 111 8.89 -21.33 19.58
C LYS A 111 9.02 -21.68 21.06
N ALA A 112 9.80 -20.92 21.82
CA ALA A 112 9.96 -21.14 23.26
C ALA A 112 8.66 -20.89 24.04
N LYS A 113 7.83 -19.92 23.61
CA LYS A 113 6.64 -19.49 24.35
C LYS A 113 5.36 -20.20 23.90
N TYR A 114 5.21 -20.50 22.62
CA TYR A 114 3.99 -21.04 22.02
C TYR A 114 4.19 -22.39 21.28
N GLY A 115 5.44 -22.88 21.16
CA GLY A 115 5.76 -24.07 20.38
C GLY A 115 5.60 -23.87 18.86
N ASP A 116 5.42 -24.96 18.11
CA ASP A 116 5.19 -24.95 16.65
C ASP A 116 3.72 -24.62 16.26
N GLN A 117 2.94 -24.05 17.19
CA GLN A 117 1.52 -23.77 16.96
C GLN A 117 1.29 -22.49 16.14
N VAL A 118 2.26 -21.56 16.16
CA VAL A 118 2.16 -20.27 15.47
C VAL A 118 2.92 -20.33 14.15
N LEU A 119 2.17 -20.51 13.04
CA LEU A 119 2.73 -20.60 11.69
C LEU A 119 2.83 -19.23 10.99
N SER A 120 1.93 -18.31 11.35
CA SER A 120 1.79 -17.01 10.70
C SER A 120 1.64 -15.91 11.74
N ALA A 121 2.28 -14.79 11.46
CA ALA A 121 2.19 -13.57 12.25
C ALA A 121 1.42 -12.50 11.47
N TYR A 122 0.58 -11.76 12.19
CA TYR A 122 -0.28 -10.71 11.67
C TYR A 122 0.23 -9.35 12.14
N PHE A 123 0.27 -8.38 11.25
CA PHE A 123 0.59 -7.01 11.61
C PHE A 123 -0.31 -6.03 10.88
N ASN A 124 -0.61 -4.92 11.55
CA ASN A 124 -1.36 -3.82 10.97
C ASN A 124 -0.38 -2.83 10.35
N LYS A 125 -0.61 -2.45 9.10
CA LYS A 125 0.09 -1.33 8.48
C LYS A 125 -0.48 -0.05 9.09
N GLY A 126 0.31 0.65 9.90
CA GLY A 126 -0.08 1.89 10.59
C GLY A 126 -0.39 3.05 9.63
N LEU A 127 -1.47 2.92 8.87
CA LEU A 127 -2.09 3.94 8.03
C LEU A 127 -2.79 4.99 8.90
#